data_AF-A0A7H1Q8X5-F1
#
_entry.id   AF-A0A7H1Q8X5-F1
#
_cell.length_a   1.000
_cell.length_b   1.000
_cell.length_c   1.000
_cell.angle_alpha   90.00
_cell.angle_beta   90.00
_cell.angle_gamma   90.00
#
_symmetry.space_group_name_H-M   'P 1'
#
loop_
_entity.id
_entity.type
_entity.pdbx_description
1 polymer ?
#
loop_
_entity_poly.entity_id
_entity_poly.type
_entity_poly.pdbx_seq_one_letter_code
_entity_poly.pdbx_strand_id
1 'polypeptide(L)'
;MQNSAIRRTRRANRRILRARVTARAAAQRLAASCRRRPRSLATVAVASGVAKDTVTGVTNGLRSVAKRLGLTPAEQARTKRTVAGGRGHHTRAVAHWTLSQVRTLLAAYKPRKPEFIAAVALIAAFAGGAR
;
A
#
# COMPACT_ATOMS: atom_id res chain seq x y z
N MET A 1 -8.60 -13.64 -45.01
CA MET A 1 -8.67 -13.96 -43.55
C MET A 1 -7.50 -13.43 -42.71
N GLN A 2 -6.28 -13.28 -43.22
CA GLN A 2 -5.12 -12.77 -42.44
C GLN A 2 -5.32 -11.36 -41.83
N ASN A 3 -5.97 -10.45 -42.55
CA ASN A 3 -6.18 -9.06 -42.09
C ASN A 3 -7.09 -8.94 -40.86
N SER A 4 -8.01 -9.88 -40.62
CA SER A 4 -8.87 -9.84 -39.40
C SER A 4 -8.11 -10.36 -38.18
N ALA A 5 -7.26 -11.38 -38.35
CA ALA A 5 -6.37 -11.89 -37.29
C ALA A 5 -5.36 -10.82 -36.84
N ILE A 6 -4.70 -10.14 -37.78
CA ILE A 6 -3.76 -9.05 -37.48
C ILE A 6 -4.46 -7.91 -36.72
N ARG A 7 -5.66 -7.52 -37.13
CA ARG A 7 -6.46 -6.49 -36.42
C ARG A 7 -6.82 -6.90 -34.99
N ARG A 8 -7.20 -8.16 -34.77
CA ARG A 8 -7.51 -8.71 -33.44
C ARG A 8 -6.29 -8.66 -32.52
N THR A 9 -5.12 -9.09 -33.01
CA THR A 9 -3.86 -9.05 -32.26
C THR A 9 -3.46 -7.62 -31.90
N ARG A 10 -3.54 -6.67 -32.85
CA ARG A 10 -3.26 -5.24 -32.58
C ARG A 10 -4.20 -4.67 -31.50
N ARG A 11 -5.50 -5.03 -31.53
CA ARG A 11 -6.47 -4.59 -30.51
C ARG A 11 -6.17 -5.17 -29.14
N ALA A 12 -5.81 -6.46 -29.06
CA ALA A 12 -5.41 -7.11 -27.82
C ALA A 12 -4.15 -6.46 -27.24
N ASN A 13 -3.11 -6.28 -28.04
CA ASN A 13 -1.86 -5.64 -27.61
C ASN A 13 -2.10 -4.20 -27.12
N ARG A 14 -2.92 -3.42 -27.84
CA ARG A 14 -3.29 -2.07 -27.41
C ARG A 14 -4.04 -2.07 -26.07
N ARG A 15 -4.93 -3.03 -25.82
CA ARG A 15 -5.64 -3.17 -24.54
C ARG A 15 -4.67 -3.50 -23.40
N ILE A 16 -3.77 -4.45 -23.61
CA ILE A 16 -2.74 -4.83 -22.63
C ILE A 16 -1.84 -3.63 -22.31
N LEU A 17 -1.36 -2.93 -23.33
CA LEU A 17 -0.49 -1.76 -23.15
C LEU A 17 -1.20 -0.65 -22.37
N ARG A 18 -2.46 -0.32 -22.74
CA ARG A 18 -3.26 0.68 -22.02
C ARG A 18 -3.46 0.28 -20.56
N ALA A 19 -3.81 -0.97 -20.29
CA ALA A 19 -3.97 -1.47 -18.93
C ALA A 19 -2.68 -1.31 -18.10
N ARG A 20 -1.51 -1.63 -18.68
CA ARG A 20 -0.20 -1.46 -18.04
C ARG A 20 0.11 0.02 -17.74
N VAL A 21 -0.10 0.91 -18.70
CA VAL A 21 0.12 2.36 -18.52
C VAL A 21 -0.79 2.92 -17.44
N THR A 22 -2.07 2.58 -17.47
CA THR A 22 -3.04 3.01 -16.45
C THR A 22 -2.67 2.50 -15.06
N ALA A 23 -2.27 1.22 -14.94
CA ALA A 23 -1.82 0.65 -13.67
C ALA A 23 -0.57 1.36 -13.13
N ARG A 24 0.42 1.63 -13.99
CA ARG A 24 1.63 2.37 -13.62
C ARG A 24 1.33 3.78 -13.14
N ALA A 25 0.49 4.51 -13.88
CA ALA A 25 0.08 5.86 -13.51
C ALA A 25 -0.68 5.86 -12.17
N ALA A 26 -1.55 4.88 -11.92
CA ALA A 26 -2.25 4.73 -10.65
C ALA A 26 -1.28 4.47 -9.48
N ALA A 27 -0.30 3.57 -9.67
CA ALA A 27 0.73 3.29 -8.67
C ALA A 27 1.58 4.53 -8.35
N GLN A 28 2.00 5.28 -9.36
CA GLN A 28 2.75 6.53 -9.18
C GLN A 28 1.95 7.59 -8.42
N ARG A 29 0.66 7.78 -8.75
CA ARG A 29 -0.21 8.71 -8.02
C ARG A 29 -0.40 8.29 -6.57
N LEU A 30 -0.53 6.99 -6.30
CA LEU A 30 -0.64 6.46 -4.96
C LEU A 30 0.64 6.72 -4.15
N ALA A 31 1.81 6.41 -4.73
CA ALA A 31 3.10 6.67 -4.12
C ALA A 31 3.31 8.16 -3.82
N ALA A 32 3.07 9.03 -4.81
CA ALA A 32 3.15 10.48 -4.64
C ALA A 32 2.19 10.98 -3.55
N SER A 33 0.98 10.41 -3.48
CA SER A 33 0.03 10.77 -2.43
C SER A 33 0.52 10.39 -1.03
N CYS A 34 1.25 9.29 -0.84
CA CYS A 34 1.78 8.91 0.48
C CYS A 34 2.93 9.82 0.92
N ARG A 35 3.65 10.41 -0.05
CA ARG A 35 4.72 11.38 0.24
C ARG A 35 4.17 12.76 0.60
N ARG A 36 3.04 13.16 0.01
CA ARG A 36 2.44 14.49 0.21
C ARG A 36 1.62 14.64 1.48
N ARG A 37 1.03 13.57 2.01
CA ARG A 37 0.14 13.64 3.17
C ARG A 37 0.09 12.34 3.96
N PRO A 38 -0.31 12.39 5.25
CA PRO A 38 -0.52 11.19 6.06
C PRO A 38 -1.49 10.21 5.40
N ARG A 39 -1.16 8.91 5.47
CA ARG A 39 -1.99 7.83 4.91
C ARG A 39 -2.10 6.66 5.87
N SER A 40 -3.12 5.82 5.66
CA SER A 40 -3.25 4.59 6.45
C SER A 40 -2.05 3.66 6.21
N LEU A 41 -1.66 2.88 7.22
CA LEU A 41 -0.55 1.93 7.10
C LEU A 41 -0.77 0.92 5.95
N ALA A 42 -2.02 0.52 5.72
CA ALA A 42 -2.36 -0.38 4.61
C ALA A 42 -2.13 0.29 3.25
N THR A 43 -2.47 1.57 3.12
CA THR A 43 -2.20 2.34 1.91
C THR A 43 -0.70 2.45 1.64
N VAL A 44 0.10 2.71 2.67
CA VAL A 44 1.57 2.77 2.55
C VAL A 44 2.14 1.41 2.17
N ALA A 45 1.69 0.32 2.79
CA ALA A 45 2.13 -1.05 2.46
C ALA A 45 1.81 -1.42 1.00
N VAL A 46 0.59 -1.16 0.53
CA VAL A 46 0.21 -1.38 -0.87
C VAL A 46 1.05 -0.51 -1.81
N ALA A 47 1.27 0.76 -1.47
CA ALA A 47 2.09 1.67 -2.27
C ALA A 47 3.57 1.23 -2.36
N SER A 48 4.08 0.58 -1.32
CA SER A 48 5.44 0.01 -1.30
C SER A 48 5.58 -1.32 -2.05
N GLY A 49 4.48 -1.90 -2.56
CA GLY A 49 4.50 -3.15 -3.32
C GLY A 49 4.34 -4.42 -2.49
N VAL A 50 3.90 -4.32 -1.22
CA VAL A 50 3.61 -5.50 -0.39
C VAL A 50 2.43 -6.28 -0.97
N ALA A 51 2.57 -7.61 -1.02
CA ALA A 51 1.51 -8.52 -1.50
C ALA A 51 0.23 -8.37 -0.67
N LYS A 52 -0.92 -8.38 -1.34
CA LYS A 52 -2.24 -8.09 -0.74
C LYS A 52 -2.53 -8.95 0.50
N ASP A 53 -2.18 -10.23 0.45
CA ASP A 53 -2.45 -11.19 1.53
C ASP A 53 -1.58 -10.92 2.78
N THR A 54 -0.44 -10.26 2.60
CA THR A 54 0.51 -9.90 3.68
C THR A 54 0.18 -8.54 4.31
N VAL A 55 -0.50 -7.63 3.58
CA VAL A 55 -0.78 -6.26 4.02
C VAL A 55 -1.50 -6.22 5.36
N THR A 56 -2.53 -7.04 5.55
CA THR A 56 -3.31 -7.03 6.80
C THR A 56 -2.43 -7.45 7.99
N GLY A 57 -1.63 -8.50 7.82
CA GLY A 57 -0.74 -9.00 8.88
C GLY A 57 0.31 -7.97 9.29
N VAL A 58 1.05 -7.42 8.32
CA VAL A 58 2.11 -6.45 8.61
C VAL A 58 1.56 -5.16 9.24
N THR A 59 0.41 -4.67 8.77
CA THR A 59 -0.21 -3.45 9.31
C THR A 59 -0.74 -3.63 10.72
N ASN A 60 -1.27 -4.81 11.06
CA ASN A 60 -1.66 -5.12 12.44
C ASN A 60 -0.43 -5.15 13.37
N GLY A 61 0.68 -5.76 12.93
CA GLY A 61 1.94 -5.72 13.67
C GLY A 61 2.41 -4.30 13.96
N LEU A 62 2.39 -3.43 12.94
CA LEU A 62 2.75 -2.01 13.09
C LEU A 62 1.80 -1.23 14.00
N ARG A 63 0.49 -1.52 13.99
CA ARG A 63 -0.48 -0.92 14.94
C ARG A 63 -0.18 -1.32 16.39
N SER A 64 0.16 -2.59 16.62
CA SER A 64 0.56 -3.07 17.94
C SER A 64 1.84 -2.39 18.42
N VAL A 65 2.81 -2.19 17.52
CA VAL A 65 4.02 -1.42 17.83
C VAL A 65 3.69 0.04 18.15
N ALA A 66 2.81 0.68 17.37
CA ALA A 66 2.38 2.06 17.64
C ALA A 66 1.76 2.20 19.02
N LYS A 67 0.87 1.27 19.41
CA LYS A 67 0.27 1.22 20.74
C LYS A 67 1.34 1.05 21.83
N ARG A 68 2.29 0.13 21.64
CA ARG A 68 3.39 -0.11 22.59
C ARG A 68 4.30 1.11 22.76
N LEU A 69 4.52 1.87 21.69
CA LEU A 69 5.34 3.09 21.72
C LEU A 69 4.56 4.34 22.16
N GLY A 70 3.25 4.24 22.37
CA GLY A 70 2.40 5.40 22.65
C GLY A 70 2.35 6.42 21.49
N LEU A 71 2.66 6.00 20.26
CA LEU A 71 2.72 6.93 19.12
C LEU A 71 1.30 7.28 18.67
N THR A 72 0.96 8.57 18.65
CA THR A 72 -0.32 9.04 18.15
C THR A 72 -0.31 9.18 16.62
N PRO A 73 -1.39 8.81 15.92
CA PRO A 73 -1.51 9.06 14.49
C PRO A 73 -1.48 10.55 14.18
N ALA A 74 -0.90 10.94 13.04
CA ALA A 74 -0.88 12.33 12.59
C ALA A 74 -2.29 12.86 12.27
N GLU A 75 -3.16 12.01 11.71
CA GLU A 75 -4.55 12.36 11.44
C GLU A 75 -5.46 11.15 11.69
N GLN A 76 -6.75 11.41 11.89
CA GLN A 76 -7.79 10.40 11.89
C GLN A 76 -8.84 10.73 10.84
N ALA A 77 -9.17 9.75 10.00
CA ALA A 77 -10.21 9.87 9.00
C ALA A 77 -11.33 8.86 9.28
N ARG A 78 -12.51 9.09 8.71
CA ARG A 78 -13.62 8.12 8.74
C ARG A 78 -13.75 7.45 7.38
N THR A 79 -13.86 6.14 7.34
CA THR A 79 -14.06 5.40 6.09
C THR A 79 -15.09 4.29 6.23
N LYS A 80 -15.78 4.01 5.12
CA LYS A 80 -16.52 2.77 4.91
C LYS A 80 -15.73 1.79 4.02
N ARG A 81 -14.52 2.11 3.56
CA ARG A 81 -13.77 1.24 2.64
C ARG A 81 -12.97 0.17 3.37
N THR A 82 -12.91 -1.02 2.80
CA THR A 82 -12.06 -2.12 3.27
C THR A 82 -10.75 -2.18 2.48
N VAL A 83 -9.73 -2.82 3.07
CA VAL A 83 -8.44 -3.07 2.39
C VAL A 83 -8.63 -3.95 1.15
N ALA A 84 -9.64 -4.81 1.13
CA ALA A 84 -9.98 -5.65 -0.01
C ALA A 84 -10.71 -4.91 -1.16
N GLY A 85 -11.04 -3.63 -0.99
CA GLY A 85 -11.69 -2.80 -2.02
C GLY A 85 -13.21 -2.71 -1.93
N GLY A 86 -13.83 -3.31 -0.91
CA GLY A 86 -15.28 -3.26 -0.67
C GLY A 86 -15.73 -2.06 0.17
N ARG A 87 -17.05 -1.88 0.28
CA ARG A 87 -17.69 -0.98 1.26
C ARG A 87 -18.21 -1.81 2.43
N GLY A 88 -17.86 -1.43 3.64
CA GLY A 88 -18.44 -1.96 4.88
C GLY A 88 -19.75 -1.26 5.22
N HIS A 89 -20.59 -1.95 5.98
CA HIS A 89 -21.88 -1.44 6.45
C HIS A 89 -21.72 -0.29 7.47
N HIS A 90 -20.60 -0.24 8.20
CA HIS A 90 -20.34 0.77 9.24
C HIS A 90 -19.15 1.66 8.90
N THR A 91 -19.24 2.92 9.35
CA THR A 91 -18.14 3.88 9.30
C THR A 91 -17.13 3.57 10.39
N ARG A 92 -15.84 3.45 10.03
CA ARG A 92 -14.73 3.19 10.95
C ARG A 92 -13.74 4.34 10.95
N ALA A 93 -13.18 4.67 12.11
CA ALA A 93 -12.04 5.57 12.21
C ALA A 93 -10.78 4.87 11.68
N VAL A 94 -9.97 5.59 10.91
CA VAL A 94 -8.72 5.13 10.31
C VAL A 94 -7.63 6.11 10.68
N ALA A 95 -6.63 5.59 11.39
CA ALA A 95 -5.40 6.30 11.69
C ALA A 95 -4.56 6.49 10.42
N HIS A 96 -4.17 7.74 10.17
CA HIS A 96 -3.21 8.11 9.14
C HIS A 96 -1.87 8.47 9.77
N TRP A 97 -0.80 8.07 9.09
CA TRP A 97 0.56 8.18 9.57
C TRP A 97 1.41 8.87 8.52
N THR A 98 2.33 9.74 8.96
CA THR A 98 3.37 10.28 8.08
C THR A 98 4.42 9.21 7.78
N LEU A 99 5.21 9.41 6.71
CA LEU A 99 6.32 8.50 6.42
C LEU A 99 7.39 8.51 7.54
N SER A 100 7.58 9.64 8.23
CA SER A 100 8.47 9.72 9.40
C SER A 100 7.99 8.83 10.55
N GLN A 101 6.70 8.89 10.89
CA GLN A 101 6.11 7.99 11.89
C GLN A 101 6.22 6.52 11.47
N VAL A 102 5.97 6.22 10.19
CA VAL A 102 6.14 4.86 9.67
C VAL A 102 7.58 4.37 9.86
N ARG A 103 8.60 5.21 9.62
CA ARG A 103 10.00 4.85 9.88
C ARG A 103 10.24 4.51 11.36
N THR A 104 9.70 5.30 12.28
CA THR A 104 9.78 5.03 13.72
C THR A 104 9.15 3.68 14.07
N LEU A 105 7.97 3.38 13.53
CA LEU A 105 7.31 2.09 13.75
C LEU A 105 8.14 0.93 13.19
N LEU A 106 8.71 1.08 11.99
CA LEU A 106 9.55 0.05 11.37
C LEU A 106 10.84 -0.21 12.15
N ALA A 107 11.44 0.81 12.77
CA ALA A 107 12.64 0.64 13.59
C ALA A 107 12.38 -0.25 14.82
N ALA A 108 11.19 -0.13 15.43
CA ALA A 108 10.79 -0.93 16.59
C ALA A 108 10.14 -2.27 16.25
N TYR A 109 9.75 -2.50 14.98
CA TYR A 109 9.08 -3.72 14.55
C TYR A 109 10.09 -4.80 14.12
N LYS A 110 10.13 -5.90 14.88
CA LYS A 110 11.02 -7.05 14.67
C LYS A 110 10.21 -8.31 14.35
N PRO A 111 9.66 -8.45 13.12
CA PRO A 111 8.94 -9.67 12.73
C PRO A 111 9.89 -10.86 12.62
N ARG A 112 9.38 -12.06 12.95
CA ARG A 112 10.12 -13.34 12.76
C ARG A 112 9.74 -14.07 11.48
N LYS A 113 8.53 -13.84 10.97
CA LYS A 113 8.04 -14.51 9.76
C LYS A 113 8.65 -13.91 8.49
N PRO A 114 9.11 -14.72 7.53
CA PRO A 114 9.84 -14.25 6.36
C PRO A 114 9.01 -13.29 5.49
N GLU A 115 7.72 -13.55 5.31
CA GLU A 115 6.82 -12.69 4.54
C GLU A 115 6.70 -11.28 5.15
N PHE A 116 6.74 -11.17 6.47
CA PHE A 116 6.70 -9.88 7.16
C PHE A 116 8.04 -9.17 7.16
N ILE A 117 9.15 -9.91 7.19
CA ILE A 117 10.49 -9.35 7.04
C ILE A 117 10.63 -8.71 5.65
N ALA A 118 10.25 -9.44 4.59
CA ALA A 118 10.25 -8.94 3.22
C ALA A 118 9.33 -7.71 3.07
N ALA A 119 8.13 -7.75 3.66
CA ALA A 119 7.22 -6.61 3.65
C ALA A 119 7.82 -5.37 4.33
N VAL A 120 8.47 -5.53 5.48
CA VAL A 120 9.11 -4.43 6.20
C VAL A 120 10.24 -3.81 5.39
N ALA A 121 11.04 -4.62 4.69
CA ALA A 121 12.10 -4.12 3.81
C ALA A 121 11.53 -3.24 2.68
N LEU A 122 10.45 -3.68 2.03
CA LEU A 122 9.76 -2.90 0.99
C LEU A 122 9.22 -1.57 1.54
N ILE A 123 8.57 -1.60 2.71
CA ILE A 123 8.01 -0.40 3.33
C ILE A 123 9.13 0.56 3.76
N ALA A 124 10.25 0.04 4.29
CA ALA A 124 11.40 0.85 4.69
C ALA A 124 12.01 1.59 3.48
N ALA A 125 12.29 0.85 2.40
CA ALA A 125 12.78 1.42 1.14
C ALA A 125 11.83 2.49 0.60
N PHE A 126 10.51 2.24 0.65
CA PHE A 126 9.50 3.19 0.22
C PHE A 126 9.44 4.47 1.08
N ALA A 127 9.58 4.33 2.40
CA ALA A 127 9.54 5.46 3.34
C ALA A 127 10.82 6.30 3.36
N GLY A 128 11.84 5.93 2.56
CA GLY A 128 13.15 6.59 2.54
C GLY A 128 14.02 6.24 3.74
N GLY A 129 13.73 5.13 4.43
CA GLY A 129 14.62 4.53 5.42
C GLY A 129 15.51 3.51 4.74
N ALA A 130 16.81 3.79 4.64
CA ALA A 130 17.79 2.74 4.42
C ALA A 130 17.73 1.79 5.64
N ARG A 131 17.62 0.48 5.37
CA ARG A 131 17.95 -0.58 6.31
C ARG A 131 19.18 -1.28 5.78
#